data_AF-A0A2G8HVU2-F1
#
_entry.id   AF-A0A2G8HVU2-F1
#
_cell.length_a   1.000
_cell.length_b   1.000
_cell.length_c   1.000
_cell.angle_alpha   90.00
_cell.angle_beta   90.00
_cell.angle_gamma   90.00
#
_symmetry.space_group_name_H-M   'P 1'
#
loop_
_entity.id
_entity.type
_entity.pdbx_description
1 polymer ?
#
loop_
_entity_poly.entity_id
_entity_poly.type
_entity_poly.pdbx_seq_one_letter_code
_entity_poly.pdbx_strand_id
1 'polypeptide(L)'
;MTFNKTILLLITLSLVSCSSGVTELAPKRYSSETNKSFEEIERENALERYRQLRLENWEDTKKGNTRIRNIKPSKYYRPAKPARVARPKPSIIPTNPEEQRIEVDQNLKFFCMEKRKDPKFNGTETCESYTENILSECENSYQWNDKKLTNCVKSKLK
;
A
#
# COMPACT_ATOMS: atom_id res chain seq x y z
N MET A 1 27.94 -32.37 76.11
CA MET A 1 26.90 -31.31 75.97
C MET A 1 27.26 -30.29 74.87
N THR A 2 27.65 -30.74 73.67
CA THR A 2 28.06 -29.86 72.55
C THR A 2 27.04 -29.83 71.40
N PHE A 3 26.16 -30.83 71.31
CA PHE A 3 25.13 -30.96 70.27
C PHE A 3 24.04 -29.89 70.30
N ASN A 4 23.70 -29.34 71.48
CA ASN A 4 22.68 -28.29 71.57
C ASN A 4 23.19 -26.93 71.05
N LYS A 5 24.51 -26.70 71.08
CA LYS A 5 25.11 -25.45 70.59
C LYS A 5 25.17 -25.40 69.06
N THR A 6 25.35 -26.54 68.39
CA THR A 6 25.39 -26.60 66.92
C THR A 6 24.01 -26.41 66.29
N ILE A 7 22.95 -26.91 66.94
CA ILE A 7 21.56 -26.74 66.49
C ILE A 7 21.14 -25.27 66.60
N LEU A 8 21.49 -24.60 67.71
CA LEU A 8 21.16 -23.18 67.89
C LEU A 8 21.85 -22.30 66.84
N LEU A 9 23.09 -22.63 66.48
CA LEU A 9 23.88 -21.88 65.49
C LEU A 9 23.31 -22.05 64.06
N LEU A 10 22.84 -23.26 63.72
CA LEU A 10 22.14 -23.54 62.46
C LEU A 10 20.82 -22.78 62.34
N ILE A 11 20.04 -22.68 63.44
CA ILE A 11 18.78 -21.91 63.45
C ILE A 11 19.06 -20.42 63.26
N THR A 12 20.09 -19.87 63.93
CA THR A 12 20.45 -18.46 63.72
C THR A 12 20.95 -18.16 62.32
N LEU A 13 21.65 -19.09 61.66
CA LEU A 13 22.08 -18.91 60.26
C LEU A 13 20.88 -18.90 59.30
N SER A 14 19.87 -19.74 59.56
CA SER A 14 18.67 -19.82 58.71
C SER A 14 17.81 -18.54 58.76
N LEU A 15 17.82 -17.80 59.87
CA LEU A 15 17.03 -16.58 60.03
C LEU A 15 17.66 -15.34 59.36
N VAL A 16 18.96 -15.33 59.09
CA VAL A 16 19.66 -14.16 58.50
C VAL A 16 19.61 -14.16 56.96
N SER A 17 19.34 -15.30 56.31
CA SER A 17 19.29 -15.40 54.84
C SER A 17 18.03 -14.82 54.17
N CYS A 18 17.04 -14.32 54.93
CA CYS A 18 15.82 -13.73 54.36
C CYS A 18 15.82 -12.19 54.24
N SER A 19 16.94 -11.49 54.52
CA SER A 19 16.96 -10.01 54.57
C SER A 19 17.33 -9.31 53.24
N SER A 20 17.57 -10.02 52.14
CA SER A 20 18.02 -9.40 50.88
C SER A 20 16.90 -9.25 49.85
N GLY A 21 15.83 -8.54 50.24
CA GLY A 21 14.84 -8.03 49.27
C GLY A 21 15.32 -6.72 48.67
N VAL A 22 16.12 -6.76 47.60
CA VAL A 22 16.36 -5.57 46.78
C VAL A 22 15.10 -5.31 45.98
N THR A 23 14.22 -4.45 46.50
CA THR A 23 13.13 -3.90 45.70
C THR A 23 13.77 -2.96 44.68
N GLU A 24 13.89 -3.38 43.42
CA GLU A 24 14.16 -2.45 42.32
C GLU A 24 13.05 -1.38 42.37
N LEU A 25 13.40 -0.18 42.82
CA LEU A 25 12.50 0.97 42.79
C LEU A 25 12.12 1.15 41.32
N ALA A 26 10.85 0.94 41.02
CA ALA A 26 10.30 1.10 39.69
C ALA A 26 10.76 2.46 39.11
N PRO A 27 11.09 2.53 37.80
CA PRO A 27 11.58 3.76 37.20
C PRO A 27 10.61 4.89 37.49
N LYS A 28 11.11 6.00 38.03
CA LYS A 28 10.30 7.18 38.33
C LYS A 28 9.63 7.63 37.04
N ARG A 29 8.31 7.43 36.96
CA ARG A 29 7.49 7.89 35.83
C ARG A 29 6.85 9.21 36.22
N TYR A 30 7.07 10.20 35.37
CA TYR A 30 6.37 11.48 35.45
C TYR A 30 4.89 11.29 35.11
N SER A 31 4.03 12.18 35.62
CA SER A 31 2.60 12.19 35.25
C SER A 31 2.43 12.40 33.74
N SER A 32 1.28 12.01 33.19
CA SER A 32 0.97 12.26 31.76
C SER A 32 1.05 13.75 31.41
N GLU A 33 0.63 14.62 32.32
CA GLU A 33 0.69 16.07 32.16
C GLU A 33 2.12 16.60 32.07
N THR A 34 3.03 16.08 32.90
CA THR A 34 4.44 16.49 32.88
C THR A 34 5.14 15.99 31.62
N ASN A 35 4.88 14.75 31.19
CA ASN A 35 5.40 14.25 29.91
C ASN A 35 4.90 15.08 28.72
N LYS A 36 3.62 15.49 28.73
CA LYS A 36 3.05 16.36 27.69
C LYS A 36 3.75 17.74 27.66
N SER A 37 4.04 18.31 28.83
CA SER A 37 4.78 19.57 28.91
C SER A 37 6.21 19.46 28.37
N PHE A 38 6.91 18.33 28.63
CA PHE A 38 8.23 18.10 28.06
C PHE A 38 8.19 17.96 26.54
N GLU A 39 7.20 17.24 26.00
CA GLU A 39 7.01 17.12 24.56
C GLU A 39 6.71 18.48 23.90
N GLU A 40 5.90 19.32 24.54
CA GLU A 40 5.60 20.67 24.07
C GLU A 40 6.85 21.56 24.07
N ILE A 41 7.65 21.53 25.16
CA ILE A 41 8.92 22.29 25.27
C ILE A 41 9.93 21.81 24.21
N GLU A 42 10.08 20.49 24.02
CA GLU A 42 10.98 19.94 23.00
C GLU A 42 10.54 20.34 21.59
N ARG A 43 9.23 20.33 21.33
CA ARG A 43 8.66 20.76 20.05
C ARG A 43 8.90 22.25 19.80
N GLU A 44 8.69 23.10 20.80
CA GLU A 44 8.96 24.54 20.69
C GLU A 44 10.44 24.82 20.45
N ASN A 45 11.33 24.20 21.22
CA ASN A 45 12.77 24.30 21.03
C ASN A 45 13.21 23.84 19.63
N ALA A 46 12.65 22.75 19.12
CA ALA A 46 12.92 22.27 17.78
C ALA A 46 12.48 23.29 16.71
N LEU A 47 11.27 23.85 16.84
CA LEU A 47 10.75 24.86 15.93
C LEU A 47 11.58 26.14 15.95
N GLU A 48 11.99 26.59 17.13
CA GLU A 48 12.84 27.78 17.29
C GLU A 48 14.22 27.57 16.66
N ARG A 49 14.83 26.40 16.87
CA ARG A 49 16.07 26.01 16.20
C ARG A 49 15.95 26.05 14.67
N TYR A 50 14.83 25.58 14.11
CA TYR A 50 14.59 25.66 12.67
C TYR A 50 14.40 27.10 12.18
N ARG A 51 13.81 27.99 12.99
CA ARG A 51 13.69 29.42 12.65
C ARG A 51 15.06 30.09 12.61
N GLN A 52 15.90 29.83 13.61
CA GLN A 52 17.27 30.35 13.68
C GLN A 52 18.11 29.90 12.49
N LEU A 53 18.10 28.59 12.17
CA LEU A 53 18.80 28.05 11.00
C LEU A 53 18.32 28.68 9.68
N ARG A 54 17.04 29.03 9.58
CA ARG A 54 16.50 29.71 8.39
C ARG A 54 16.99 31.14 8.28
N LEU A 55 17.07 31.86 9.41
CA LEU A 55 17.59 33.23 9.46
C LEU A 55 19.09 33.27 9.13
N GLU A 56 19.87 32.35 9.69
CA GLU A 56 21.31 32.21 9.41
C GLU A 56 21.56 31.96 7.91
N ASN A 57 20.86 30.98 7.33
CA ASN A 57 20.91 30.72 5.88
C ASN A 57 20.45 31.92 5.03
N TRP A 58 19.51 32.73 5.53
CA TRP A 58 19.04 33.94 4.85
C TRP A 58 20.08 35.07 4.88
N GLU A 59 20.77 35.24 6.00
CA GLU A 59 21.86 36.21 6.10
C GLU A 59 23.06 35.82 5.23
N ASP A 60 23.41 34.54 5.21
CA ASP A 60 24.52 34.01 4.41
C ASP A 60 24.26 34.12 2.91
N THR A 61 23.00 33.93 2.49
CA THR A 61 22.58 34.13 1.10
C THR A 61 22.57 35.60 0.70
N LYS A 62 22.20 36.52 1.60
CA LYS A 62 22.22 37.97 1.35
C LYS A 62 23.64 38.55 1.27
N LYS A 63 24.61 37.99 2.01
CA LYS A 63 26.03 38.39 1.98
C LYS A 63 26.78 37.90 0.72
N GLY A 64 26.11 37.20 -0.20
CA GLY A 64 26.68 36.74 -1.47
C GLY A 64 27.74 35.64 -1.35
N ASN A 65 27.98 35.10 -0.15
CA ASN A 65 29.15 34.28 0.14
C ASN A 65 29.00 32.79 -0.17
N THR A 66 27.82 32.31 -0.55
CA THR A 66 27.65 30.89 -0.88
C THR A 66 26.56 30.68 -1.92
N ARG A 67 26.95 30.22 -3.13
CA ARG A 67 26.01 29.56 -4.04
C ARG A 67 25.46 28.34 -3.29
N ILE A 68 24.18 28.36 -2.93
CA ILE A 68 23.50 27.23 -2.28
C ILE A 68 23.69 26.01 -3.19
N ARG A 69 24.60 25.12 -2.82
CA ARG A 69 24.75 23.85 -3.54
C ARG A 69 23.53 23.03 -3.21
N ASN A 70 22.71 22.73 -4.21
CA ASN A 70 21.61 21.79 -4.10
C ASN A 70 22.21 20.40 -3.81
N ILE A 71 22.43 20.09 -2.54
CA ILE A 71 22.86 18.76 -2.11
C ILE A 71 21.63 17.86 -2.23
N LYS A 72 21.55 17.09 -3.31
CA LYS A 72 20.52 16.06 -3.43
C LYS A 72 20.76 15.04 -2.31
N PRO A 73 19.74 14.73 -1.49
CA PRO A 73 19.88 13.71 -0.47
C PRO A 73 20.28 12.39 -1.11
N SER A 74 21.30 11.74 -0.56
CA SER A 74 21.68 10.38 -0.94
C SER A 74 20.45 9.48 -0.83
N LYS A 75 20.12 8.75 -1.91
CA LYS A 75 19.00 7.81 -1.89
C LYS A 75 19.33 6.74 -0.85
N TYR A 76 18.60 6.76 0.28
CA TYR A 76 18.66 5.67 1.25
C TYR A 76 18.49 4.34 0.54
N TYR A 77 19.40 3.40 0.82
CA TYR A 77 19.30 2.03 0.34
C TYR A 77 18.00 1.43 0.87
N ARG A 78 17.00 1.26 0.00
CA ARG A 78 15.82 0.45 0.29
C ARG A 78 16.14 -0.98 -0.14
N PRO A 79 16.09 -1.97 0.76
CA PRO A 79 16.21 -3.36 0.35
C PRO A 79 15.13 -3.67 -0.69
N ALA A 80 15.52 -4.36 -1.75
CA ALA A 80 14.60 -4.77 -2.80
C ALA A 80 13.48 -5.59 -2.16
N LYS A 81 12.22 -5.16 -2.35
CA LYS A 81 11.08 -5.97 -1.91
C LYS A 81 11.19 -7.34 -2.60
N PRO A 82 10.98 -8.45 -1.87
CA PRO A 82 10.99 -9.77 -2.50
C PRO A 82 10.01 -9.75 -3.66
N ALA A 83 10.46 -10.23 -4.82
CA ALA A 83 9.64 -10.32 -6.01
C ALA A 83 8.37 -11.10 -5.62
N ARG A 84 7.21 -10.44 -5.69
CA ARG A 84 5.94 -11.12 -5.45
C ARG A 84 5.84 -12.20 -6.51
N VAL A 85 5.83 -13.47 -6.09
CA VAL A 85 5.58 -14.61 -6.99
C VAL A 85 4.25 -14.32 -7.69
N ALA A 86 4.32 -14.05 -8.99
CA ALA A 86 3.14 -13.73 -9.78
C ALA A 86 2.24 -14.97 -9.78
N ARG A 87 1.06 -14.86 -9.19
CA ARG A 87 0.06 -15.92 -9.32
C ARG A 87 -0.29 -16.05 -10.81
N PRO A 88 -0.39 -17.28 -11.35
CA PRO A 88 -0.84 -17.46 -12.72
C PRO A 88 -2.23 -16.85 -12.86
N LYS A 89 -2.39 -15.95 -13.84
CA LYS A 89 -3.70 -15.37 -14.14
C LYS A 89 -4.60 -16.49 -14.68
N PRO A 90 -5.86 -16.57 -14.26
CA PRO A 90 -6.79 -17.54 -14.82
C PRO A 90 -6.91 -17.31 -16.33
N SER A 91 -6.96 -18.41 -17.10
CA SER A 91 -7.09 -18.36 -18.56
C SER A 91 -8.44 -17.79 -18.98
N ILE A 92 -9.49 -18.03 -18.18
CA ILE A 92 -10.87 -17.59 -18.41
C ILE A 92 -11.25 -16.58 -17.32
N ILE A 93 -11.82 -15.44 -17.71
CA ILE A 93 -12.39 -14.48 -16.77
C ILE A 93 -13.89 -14.75 -16.70
N PRO A 94 -14.39 -15.41 -15.63
CA PRO A 94 -15.77 -15.90 -15.57
C PRO A 94 -16.78 -14.74 -15.68
N THR A 95 -17.87 -14.97 -16.38
CA THR A 95 -18.97 -14.01 -16.60
C THR A 95 -20.29 -14.75 -16.82
N ASN A 96 -21.41 -14.22 -16.32
CA ASN A 96 -22.71 -14.84 -16.58
C ASN A 96 -22.97 -14.93 -18.10
N PRO A 97 -23.12 -16.12 -18.69
CA PRO A 97 -23.25 -16.29 -20.14
C PRO A 97 -24.53 -15.67 -20.69
N GLU A 98 -25.60 -15.57 -19.92
CA GLU A 98 -26.86 -14.97 -20.36
C GLU A 98 -26.74 -13.44 -20.47
N GLU A 99 -26.24 -12.80 -19.41
CA GLU A 99 -25.95 -11.36 -19.43
C GLU A 99 -24.95 -11.00 -20.52
N GLN A 100 -23.95 -11.86 -20.74
CA GLN A 100 -22.96 -11.67 -21.80
C GLN A 100 -23.61 -11.69 -23.20
N ARG A 101 -24.51 -12.62 -23.46
CA ARG A 101 -25.24 -12.68 -24.75
C ARG A 101 -26.06 -11.42 -24.98
N ILE A 102 -26.75 -10.95 -23.95
CA ILE A 102 -27.54 -9.71 -24.01
C ILE A 102 -26.63 -8.52 -24.30
N GLU A 103 -25.50 -8.40 -23.59
CA GLU A 103 -24.56 -7.29 -23.79
C GLU A 103 -23.95 -7.32 -25.21
N VAL A 104 -23.54 -8.49 -25.69
CA VAL A 104 -22.99 -8.65 -27.04
C VAL A 104 -24.04 -8.26 -28.08
N ASP A 105 -25.25 -8.80 -28.00
CA ASP A 105 -26.36 -8.47 -28.92
C ASP A 105 -26.66 -6.96 -28.94
N GLN A 106 -26.72 -6.33 -27.78
CA GLN A 106 -26.89 -4.87 -27.67
C GLN A 106 -25.77 -4.11 -28.38
N ASN A 107 -24.50 -4.49 -28.18
CA ASN A 107 -23.38 -3.80 -28.83
C ASN A 107 -23.44 -3.91 -30.37
N LEU A 108 -23.78 -5.09 -30.91
CA LEU A 108 -23.91 -5.29 -32.35
C LEU A 108 -25.03 -4.41 -32.92
N LYS A 109 -26.19 -4.40 -32.26
CA LYS A 109 -27.34 -3.56 -32.66
C LYS A 109 -27.02 -2.07 -32.58
N PHE A 110 -26.39 -1.62 -31.49
CA PHE A 110 -26.03 -0.21 -31.32
C PHE A 110 -25.05 0.25 -32.40
N PHE A 111 -24.06 -0.57 -32.74
CA PHE A 111 -23.15 -0.28 -33.83
C PHE A 111 -23.89 -0.07 -35.15
N CYS A 112 -24.83 -0.96 -35.49
CA CYS A 112 -25.60 -0.81 -36.73
C CYS A 112 -26.56 0.38 -36.70
N MET A 113 -27.14 0.72 -35.55
CA MET A 113 -27.92 1.94 -35.39
C MET A 113 -27.07 3.20 -35.61
N GLU A 114 -25.85 3.22 -35.09
CA GLU A 114 -24.90 4.31 -35.27
C GLU A 114 -24.47 4.45 -36.74
N LYS A 115 -24.17 3.32 -37.40
CA LYS A 115 -23.71 3.26 -38.79
C LYS A 115 -24.81 3.14 -39.83
N ARG A 116 -26.08 3.31 -39.46
CA ARG A 116 -27.24 3.14 -40.35
C ARG A 116 -27.24 4.00 -41.63
N LYS A 117 -26.46 5.09 -41.65
CA LYS A 117 -26.33 6.00 -42.81
C LYS A 117 -24.97 5.87 -43.51
N ASP A 118 -24.12 4.96 -43.04
CA ASP A 118 -22.78 4.79 -43.58
C ASP A 118 -22.87 4.18 -44.99
N PRO A 119 -22.34 4.85 -46.03
CA PRO A 119 -22.37 4.34 -47.41
C PRO A 119 -21.79 2.93 -47.56
N LYS A 120 -20.88 2.54 -46.67
CA LYS A 120 -20.28 1.19 -46.64
C LYS A 120 -21.34 0.08 -46.52
N PHE A 121 -22.44 0.34 -45.83
CA PHE A 121 -23.48 -0.65 -45.55
C PHE A 121 -24.74 -0.50 -46.42
N ASN A 122 -24.71 0.37 -47.44
CA ASN A 122 -25.82 0.56 -48.38
C ASN A 122 -25.74 -0.38 -49.60
N GLY A 123 -24.69 -1.22 -49.67
CA GLY A 123 -24.41 -2.12 -50.79
C GLY A 123 -24.80 -3.57 -50.51
N THR A 124 -24.00 -4.49 -51.03
CA THR A 124 -24.20 -5.95 -50.88
C THR A 124 -23.86 -6.46 -49.48
N GLU A 125 -22.96 -5.78 -48.75
CA GLU A 125 -22.63 -6.10 -47.36
C GLU A 125 -23.49 -5.29 -46.40
N THR A 126 -24.38 -5.97 -45.68
CA THR A 126 -25.23 -5.34 -44.66
C THR A 126 -24.45 -5.18 -43.35
N CYS A 127 -24.79 -4.17 -42.55
CA CYS A 127 -24.19 -4.01 -41.22
C CYS A 127 -24.39 -5.25 -40.33
N GLU A 128 -25.52 -5.95 -40.48
CA GLU A 128 -25.79 -7.20 -39.76
C GLU A 128 -24.77 -8.27 -40.15
N SER A 129 -24.54 -8.51 -41.45
CA SER A 129 -23.53 -9.47 -41.90
C SER A 129 -22.12 -9.12 -41.41
N TYR A 130 -21.78 -7.83 -41.35
CA TYR A 130 -20.50 -7.37 -40.80
C TYR A 130 -20.35 -7.67 -39.31
N THR A 131 -21.39 -7.40 -38.52
CA THR A 131 -21.37 -7.62 -37.07
C THR A 131 -21.44 -9.11 -36.71
N GLU A 132 -22.17 -9.93 -37.47
CA GLU A 132 -22.16 -11.39 -37.35
C GLU A 132 -20.79 -12.01 -37.64
N ASN A 133 -20.10 -11.53 -38.69
CA ASN A 133 -18.73 -11.98 -38.99
C ASN A 133 -17.78 -11.67 -37.83
N ILE A 134 -17.87 -10.47 -37.24
CA ILE A 134 -17.08 -10.09 -36.06
C ILE A 134 -17.37 -11.03 -34.88
N LEU A 135 -18.64 -11.35 -34.64
CA LEU A 135 -19.04 -12.24 -33.55
C LEU A 135 -18.44 -13.63 -33.76
N SER A 136 -18.62 -14.21 -34.94
CA SER A 136 -18.08 -15.52 -35.32
C SER A 136 -16.55 -15.59 -35.14
N GLU A 137 -15.83 -14.56 -35.58
CA GLU A 137 -14.37 -14.48 -35.38
C GLU A 137 -13.98 -14.45 -33.90
N CYS A 138 -14.76 -13.78 -33.05
CA CYS A 138 -14.50 -13.73 -31.61
C CYS A 138 -14.87 -15.05 -30.91
N GLU A 139 -15.94 -15.74 -31.32
CA GLU A 139 -16.33 -17.06 -30.82
C GLU A 139 -15.29 -18.14 -31.15
N ASN A 140 -14.62 -18.04 -32.30
CA ASN A 140 -13.53 -18.96 -32.66
C ASN A 140 -12.34 -18.88 -31.68
N SER A 141 -12.16 -17.73 -31.00
CA SER A 141 -11.04 -17.47 -30.10
C SER A 141 -11.41 -17.56 -28.62
N TYR A 142 -12.67 -17.31 -28.27
CA TYR A 142 -13.12 -17.17 -26.89
C TYR A 142 -14.48 -17.87 -26.68
N GLN A 143 -14.66 -18.45 -25.50
CA GLN A 143 -15.89 -19.14 -25.14
C GLN A 143 -16.92 -18.18 -24.53
N TRP A 144 -18.20 -18.52 -24.71
CA TRP A 144 -19.28 -17.97 -23.87
C TRP A 144 -19.00 -18.31 -22.40
N ASN A 145 -19.13 -17.33 -21.49
CA ASN A 145 -18.63 -17.29 -20.09
C ASN A 145 -17.19 -16.73 -19.93
N ASP A 146 -16.51 -16.31 -20.99
CA ASP A 146 -15.26 -15.54 -20.87
C ASP A 146 -15.48 -14.06 -21.21
N LYS A 147 -15.20 -13.16 -20.26
CA LYS A 147 -15.26 -11.70 -20.47
C LYS A 147 -14.44 -11.24 -21.69
N LYS A 148 -13.41 -12.00 -22.08
CA LYS A 148 -12.60 -11.71 -23.26
C LYS A 148 -13.40 -11.73 -24.57
N LEU A 149 -14.45 -12.54 -24.68
CA LEU A 149 -15.33 -12.55 -25.85
C LEU A 149 -15.99 -11.17 -26.04
N THR A 150 -16.60 -10.63 -24.98
CA THR A 150 -17.22 -9.29 -25.04
C THR A 150 -16.19 -8.21 -25.37
N ASN A 151 -14.99 -8.29 -24.80
CA ASN A 151 -13.92 -7.35 -25.09
C ASN A 151 -13.45 -7.44 -26.55
N CYS A 152 -13.36 -8.65 -27.10
CA CYS A 152 -13.05 -8.88 -28.51
C CYS A 152 -14.06 -8.17 -29.40
N VAL A 153 -15.35 -8.43 -29.20
CA VAL A 153 -16.44 -7.81 -29.96
C VAL A 153 -16.36 -6.29 -29.86
N LYS A 154 -16.30 -5.73 -28.65
CA LYS A 154 -16.20 -4.28 -28.44
C LYS A 154 -14.97 -3.65 -29.08
N SER A 155 -13.84 -4.37 -29.15
CA SER A 155 -12.62 -3.84 -29.77
C SER A 155 -12.71 -3.76 -31.29
N LYS A 156 -13.46 -4.66 -31.92
CA LYS A 156 -13.64 -4.71 -33.38
C LYS A 156 -14.77 -3.80 -33.89
N LEU A 157 -15.71 -3.43 -33.01
CA LEU A 157 -16.81 -2.50 -33.31
C LEU A 157 -16.45 -1.01 -33.10
N LYS A 158 -15.22 -0.69 -32.69
CA LYS A 158 -14.73 0.71 -32.58
C LYS A 158 -14.36 1.27 -33.96
#